data_AF-A0A7M3WLK1-F1
#
_entry.id   AF-A0A7M3WLK1-F1
#
_cell.length_a   1.000
_cell.length_b   1.000
_cell.length_c   1.000
_cell.angle_alpha   90.00
_cell.angle_beta   90.00
_cell.angle_gamma   90.00
#
_symmetry.space_group_name_H-M   'P 1'
#
loop_
_entity.id
_entity.type
_entity.pdbx_description
1 polymer ?
#
loop_
_entity_poly.entity_id
_entity_poly.type
_entity_poly.pdbx_seq_one_letter_code
_entity_poly.pdbx_strand_id
1 'polypeptide(L)'
;MGAPAYWGVAGHPISHSVTPKLFSIVGGAMGLVQAEQIFVEASSEREFHSKVEMLSGDLWLSCTAPLKHSPHSRLGVQGPVGVNAINQLMRANGVWKGASTDGTGFVSACRHIGVEPSSSILRMRGGGSTARSIAAAWSSEGGSIIPEMGRRKLVKGPWDSSILDSGNADISIDLDSAPAGGQSVELESDMQVSISYNESSSKEDFAIIMLAAQHLEAWHSLFASKDGKNIPSLEDVLAHL
;
A
#
# COMPACT_ATOMS: atom_id res chain seq x y z
N MET A 1 -5.94 -20.90 7.86
CA MET A 1 -5.28 -20.98 6.52
C MET A 1 -3.81 -21.41 6.68
N GLY A 2 -3.31 -22.27 5.79
CA GLY A 2 -1.87 -22.63 5.73
C GLY A 2 -1.04 -21.54 5.03
N ALA A 3 0.29 -21.66 5.03
CA ALA A 3 1.15 -20.75 4.27
C ALA A 3 0.87 -20.92 2.76
N PRO A 4 0.84 -19.82 1.96
CA PRO A 4 0.80 -19.98 0.51
C PRO A 4 2.08 -20.66 0.02
N ALA A 5 2.04 -21.25 -1.16
CA ALA A 5 3.26 -21.78 -1.80
C ALA A 5 4.23 -20.63 -2.13
N TYR A 6 3.68 -19.47 -2.50
CA TYR A 6 4.46 -18.30 -2.91
C TYR A 6 3.96 -17.01 -2.26
N TRP A 7 4.90 -16.11 -1.98
CA TRP A 7 4.59 -14.72 -1.67
C TRP A 7 5.63 -13.77 -2.25
N GLY A 8 5.27 -12.52 -2.47
CA GLY A 8 6.23 -11.57 -3.02
C GLY A 8 5.65 -10.30 -3.59
N VAL A 9 6.34 -9.74 -4.55
CA VAL A 9 6.02 -8.45 -5.16
C VAL A 9 5.84 -8.59 -6.66
N ALA A 10 4.90 -7.83 -7.22
CA ALA A 10 4.63 -7.76 -8.65
C ALA A 10 4.58 -6.31 -9.14
N GLY A 11 5.27 -6.03 -10.25
CA GLY A 11 5.34 -4.69 -10.85
C GLY A 11 6.64 -4.51 -11.62
N HIS A 12 6.95 -3.27 -12.01
CA HIS A 12 8.22 -2.96 -12.65
C HIS A 12 8.57 -1.46 -12.51
N PRO A 13 9.80 -1.10 -12.08
CA PRO A 13 10.85 -1.96 -11.53
C PRO A 13 10.59 -2.38 -10.07
N ILE A 14 11.11 -3.54 -9.64
CA ILE A 14 10.87 -4.10 -8.28
C ILE A 14 12.10 -4.79 -7.65
N SER A 15 13.28 -4.73 -8.28
CA SER A 15 14.50 -5.40 -7.81
C SER A 15 14.92 -5.02 -6.39
N HIS A 16 14.70 -3.76 -5.99
CA HIS A 16 15.05 -3.23 -4.67
C HIS A 16 13.89 -3.27 -3.67
N SER A 17 12.81 -3.99 -3.98
CA SER A 17 11.63 -4.03 -3.11
C SER A 17 11.92 -4.83 -1.84
N VAL A 18 11.65 -4.21 -0.68
CA VAL A 18 11.75 -4.87 0.63
C VAL A 18 10.53 -5.74 0.95
N THR A 19 9.54 -5.81 0.05
CA THR A 19 8.29 -6.52 0.26
C THR A 19 8.46 -8.02 0.54
N PRO A 20 9.32 -8.79 -0.16
CA PRO A 20 9.51 -10.21 0.19
C PRO A 20 10.06 -10.38 1.61
N LYS A 21 10.95 -9.49 2.07
CA LYS A 21 11.45 -9.49 3.45
C LYS A 21 10.32 -9.24 4.46
N LEU A 22 9.44 -8.27 4.20
CA LEU A 22 8.25 -8.01 5.04
C LEU A 22 7.34 -9.24 5.17
N PHE A 23 7.10 -9.94 4.05
CA PHE A 23 6.34 -11.20 4.07
C PHE A 23 7.00 -12.23 4.99
N SER A 24 8.32 -12.40 4.90
CA SER A 24 9.05 -13.34 5.77
C SER A 24 9.06 -12.95 7.23
N ILE A 25 9.17 -11.66 7.57
CA ILE A 25 9.11 -11.20 8.97
C ILE A 25 7.74 -11.55 9.56
N VAL A 26 6.66 -11.11 8.92
CA VAL A 26 5.31 -11.34 9.44
C VAL A 26 4.94 -12.82 9.41
N GLY A 27 5.22 -13.51 8.30
CA GLY A 27 4.92 -14.93 8.20
C GLY A 27 5.76 -15.78 9.14
N GLY A 28 7.02 -15.43 9.39
CA GLY A 28 7.86 -16.07 10.41
C GLY A 28 7.25 -15.95 11.82
N ALA A 29 6.82 -14.75 12.20
CA ALA A 29 6.09 -14.52 13.46
C ALA A 29 4.79 -15.34 13.55
N MET A 30 4.15 -15.62 12.42
CA MET A 30 2.93 -16.42 12.32
C MET A 30 3.16 -17.93 12.12
N GLY A 31 4.42 -18.39 12.12
CA GLY A 31 4.79 -19.80 11.91
C GLY A 31 4.64 -20.30 10.46
N LEU A 32 4.60 -19.40 9.49
CA LEU A 32 4.37 -19.65 8.06
C LEU A 32 5.70 -19.63 7.27
N VAL A 33 6.58 -20.58 7.54
CA VAL A 33 7.97 -20.56 7.04
C VAL A 33 8.19 -21.29 5.71
N GLN A 34 7.14 -21.79 5.06
CA GLN A 34 7.25 -22.64 3.86
C GLN A 34 7.03 -21.91 2.53
N ALA A 35 6.66 -20.63 2.56
CA ALA A 35 6.35 -19.87 1.35
C ALA A 35 7.63 -19.39 0.63
N GLU A 36 7.75 -19.71 -0.66
CA GLU A 36 8.84 -19.24 -1.52
C GLU A 36 8.66 -17.74 -1.84
N GLN A 37 9.74 -16.98 -1.69
CA GLN A 37 9.77 -15.55 -2.05
C GLN A 37 9.98 -15.38 -3.56
N ILE A 38 9.11 -14.61 -4.20
CA ILE A 38 9.17 -14.38 -5.64
C ILE A 38 9.10 -12.90 -6.03
N PHE A 39 9.68 -12.60 -7.18
CA PHE A 39 9.57 -11.31 -7.86
C PHE A 39 8.91 -11.51 -9.21
N VAL A 40 7.71 -10.98 -9.38
CA VAL A 40 6.95 -11.06 -10.63
C VAL A 40 7.11 -9.75 -11.38
N GLU A 41 8.21 -9.62 -12.12
CA GLU A 41 8.42 -8.43 -12.95
C GLU A 41 7.41 -8.37 -14.09
N ALA A 42 6.52 -7.38 -14.10
CA ALA A 42 5.55 -7.23 -15.17
C ALA A 42 5.18 -5.76 -15.36
N SER A 43 5.20 -5.32 -16.61
CA SER A 43 4.83 -3.95 -17.01
C SER A 43 3.40 -3.86 -17.53
N SER A 44 2.71 -5.00 -17.68
CA SER A 44 1.32 -5.06 -18.12
C SER A 44 0.54 -6.16 -17.42
N GLU A 45 -0.79 -6.03 -17.44
CA GLU A 45 -1.70 -7.07 -16.94
C GLU A 45 -1.47 -8.40 -17.66
N ARG A 46 -1.25 -8.39 -18.98
CA ARG A 46 -1.02 -9.62 -19.76
C ARG A 46 0.24 -10.35 -19.31
N GLU A 47 1.34 -9.62 -19.13
CA GLU A 47 2.58 -10.19 -18.61
C GLU A 47 2.40 -10.75 -17.21
N PHE A 48 1.73 -9.99 -16.34
CA PHE A 48 1.41 -10.45 -14.99
C PHE A 48 0.66 -11.79 -15.00
N HIS A 49 -0.45 -11.88 -15.75
CA HIS A 49 -1.24 -13.13 -15.87
C HIS A 49 -0.40 -14.30 -16.36
N SER A 50 0.36 -14.11 -17.44
CA SER A 50 1.20 -15.17 -18.01
C SER A 50 2.22 -15.73 -17.03
N LYS A 51 2.74 -14.91 -16.11
CA LYS A 51 3.69 -15.33 -15.09
C LYS A 51 3.01 -16.02 -13.91
N VAL A 52 1.87 -15.51 -13.43
CA VAL A 52 1.16 -16.11 -12.28
C VAL A 52 0.42 -17.40 -12.63
N GLU A 53 0.09 -17.62 -13.92
CA GLU A 53 -0.46 -18.90 -14.41
C GLU A 53 0.57 -20.03 -14.39
N MET A 54 1.86 -19.73 -14.50
CA MET A 54 2.94 -20.72 -14.43
C MET A 54 3.22 -21.20 -13.00
N LEU A 55 2.75 -20.47 -11.99
CA LEU A 55 2.92 -20.82 -10.57
C LEU A 55 1.79 -21.76 -10.13
N SER A 56 2.13 -22.91 -9.56
CA SER A 56 1.16 -23.89 -9.05
C SER A 56 0.90 -23.71 -7.55
N GLY A 57 -0.37 -23.68 -7.13
CA GLY A 57 -0.74 -23.55 -5.71
C GLY A 57 -1.07 -22.12 -5.28
N ASP A 58 -1.18 -21.93 -3.96
CA ASP A 58 -1.61 -20.67 -3.36
C ASP A 58 -0.49 -19.62 -3.43
N LEU A 59 -0.87 -18.37 -3.64
CA LEU A 59 0.05 -17.27 -3.96
C LEU A 59 -0.45 -15.97 -3.34
N TRP A 60 0.46 -15.13 -2.84
CA TRP A 60 0.15 -13.77 -2.41
C TRP A 60 1.16 -12.75 -2.95
N LEU A 61 0.69 -11.82 -3.78
CA LEU A 61 1.49 -10.73 -4.34
C LEU A 61 1.04 -9.37 -3.82
N SER A 62 2.01 -8.57 -3.37
CA SER A 62 1.87 -7.13 -3.26
C SER A 62 2.11 -6.51 -4.64
N CYS A 63 1.14 -5.78 -5.16
CA CYS A 63 1.18 -5.18 -6.48
C CYS A 63 1.57 -3.71 -6.40
N THR A 64 2.60 -3.33 -7.15
CA THR A 64 3.02 -1.93 -7.31
C THR A 64 2.79 -1.46 -8.76
N ALA A 65 3.18 -0.24 -9.08
CA ALA A 65 3.10 0.29 -10.43
C ALA A 65 3.85 -0.63 -11.43
N PRO A 66 3.32 -0.81 -12.65
CA PRO A 66 2.08 -0.25 -13.21
C PRO A 66 0.80 -1.10 -12.92
N LEU A 67 0.88 -2.12 -12.07
CA LEU A 67 -0.16 -3.14 -11.91
C LEU A 67 -1.27 -2.78 -10.92
N LYS A 68 -1.26 -1.62 -10.25
CA LYS A 68 -2.31 -1.28 -9.27
C LYS A 68 -3.72 -1.04 -9.85
N HIS A 69 -3.85 -0.93 -11.18
CA HIS A 69 -5.10 -0.55 -11.87
C HIS A 69 -5.72 -1.62 -12.76
N SER A 70 -4.97 -2.66 -13.13
CA SER A 70 -5.31 -3.51 -14.27
C SER A 70 -5.64 -4.98 -13.95
N PRO A 71 -4.92 -5.71 -13.08
CA PRO A 71 -5.04 -7.16 -12.98
C PRO A 71 -6.36 -7.61 -12.37
N HIS A 72 -6.96 -6.81 -11.47
CA HIS A 72 -8.08 -7.26 -10.65
C HIS A 72 -9.35 -7.53 -11.46
N SER A 73 -9.60 -6.76 -12.53
CA SER A 73 -10.81 -6.91 -13.35
C SER A 73 -10.92 -8.28 -14.01
N ARG A 74 -9.81 -8.82 -14.56
CA ARG A 74 -9.77 -10.16 -15.16
C ARG A 74 -9.76 -11.28 -14.13
N LEU A 75 -9.26 -11.02 -12.92
CA LEU A 75 -9.28 -11.96 -11.81
C LEU A 75 -10.64 -12.03 -11.08
N GLY A 76 -11.62 -11.23 -11.50
CA GLY A 76 -12.92 -11.15 -10.83
C GLY A 76 -12.87 -10.46 -9.47
N VAL A 77 -11.80 -9.72 -9.17
CA VAL A 77 -11.63 -9.00 -7.91
C VAL A 77 -12.02 -7.53 -8.13
N GLN A 78 -12.85 -6.98 -7.25
CA GLN A 78 -13.27 -5.58 -7.29
C GLN A 78 -12.65 -4.80 -6.13
N GLY A 79 -12.10 -3.62 -6.42
CA GLY A 79 -11.61 -2.71 -5.39
C GLY A 79 -12.74 -1.91 -4.74
N PRO A 80 -12.44 -1.13 -3.68
CA PRO A 80 -13.45 -0.29 -3.02
C PRO A 80 -14.07 0.72 -4.01
N VAL A 81 -15.38 0.96 -3.88
CA VAL A 81 -16.12 1.90 -4.72
C VAL A 81 -15.50 3.29 -4.63
N GLY A 82 -15.26 3.94 -5.78
CA GLY A 82 -14.63 5.25 -5.87
C GLY A 82 -13.10 5.28 -5.75
N VAL A 83 -12.48 4.26 -5.14
CA VAL A 83 -11.01 4.12 -5.08
C VAL A 83 -10.51 3.33 -6.30
N ASN A 84 -11.11 2.17 -6.54
CA ASN A 84 -10.77 1.22 -7.61
C ASN A 84 -9.26 0.99 -7.74
N ALA A 85 -8.63 0.64 -6.62
CA ALA A 85 -7.22 0.28 -6.53
C ALA A 85 -7.11 -0.99 -5.69
N ILE A 86 -6.22 -1.91 -6.10
CA ILE A 86 -5.87 -3.11 -5.34
C ILE A 86 -4.34 -3.21 -5.40
N ASN A 87 -3.71 -3.19 -4.24
CA ASN A 87 -2.25 -3.37 -4.07
C ASN A 87 -1.92 -4.73 -3.47
N GLN A 88 -2.91 -5.57 -3.14
CA GLN A 88 -2.70 -6.91 -2.58
C GLN A 88 -3.58 -7.91 -3.29
N LEU A 89 -3.00 -8.97 -3.85
CA LEU A 89 -3.70 -10.05 -4.52
C LEU A 89 -3.31 -11.40 -3.91
N MET A 90 -4.31 -12.19 -3.53
CA MET A 90 -4.13 -13.53 -2.97
C MET A 90 -4.94 -14.54 -3.78
N ARG A 91 -4.28 -15.59 -4.27
CA ARG A 91 -4.93 -16.78 -4.82
C ARG A 91 -4.92 -17.87 -3.75
N ALA A 92 -6.10 -18.32 -3.38
CA ALA A 92 -6.32 -19.31 -2.34
C ALA A 92 -7.33 -20.36 -2.79
N ASN A 93 -6.93 -21.63 -2.87
CA ASN A 93 -7.76 -22.72 -3.39
C ASN A 93 -8.36 -22.38 -4.77
N GLY A 94 -7.55 -21.78 -5.65
CA GLY A 94 -7.97 -21.35 -6.98
C GLY A 94 -8.83 -20.09 -7.05
N VAL A 95 -9.20 -19.49 -5.91
CA VAL A 95 -10.02 -18.28 -5.85
C VAL A 95 -9.15 -17.06 -5.58
N TRP A 96 -9.30 -16.02 -6.40
CA TRP A 96 -8.62 -14.74 -6.20
C TRP A 96 -9.39 -13.84 -5.24
N LYS A 97 -8.64 -13.20 -4.35
CA LYS A 97 -9.08 -12.13 -3.47
C LYS A 97 -8.10 -10.97 -3.62
N GLY A 98 -8.54 -9.78 -3.25
CA GLY A 98 -7.65 -8.64 -3.16
C GLY A 98 -8.08 -7.63 -2.13
N ALA A 99 -7.13 -6.80 -1.74
CA ALA A 99 -7.32 -5.71 -0.79
C ALA A 99 -6.62 -4.44 -1.27
N SER A 100 -7.16 -3.31 -0.85
CA SER A 100 -6.53 -2.00 -0.97
C SER A 100 -6.06 -1.58 0.42
N THR A 101 -4.75 -1.56 0.64
CA THR A 101 -4.17 -1.31 1.97
C THR A 101 -3.22 -0.12 1.99
N ASP A 102 -2.97 0.52 0.84
CA ASP A 102 -2.16 1.75 0.80
C ASP A 102 -2.75 2.84 1.71
N GLY A 103 -4.07 3.04 1.65
CA GLY A 103 -4.74 4.10 2.43
C GLY A 103 -4.71 3.87 3.93
N THR A 104 -5.13 2.68 4.38
CA THR A 104 -5.10 2.32 5.81
C THR A 104 -3.67 2.22 6.32
N GLY A 105 -2.74 1.72 5.51
CA GLY A 105 -1.31 1.71 5.84
C GLY A 105 -0.73 3.12 6.01
N PHE A 106 -1.15 4.09 5.19
CA PHE A 106 -0.76 5.49 5.37
C PHE A 106 -1.31 6.07 6.69
N VAL A 107 -2.59 5.84 7.00
CA VAL A 107 -3.20 6.24 8.27
C VAL A 107 -2.44 5.65 9.46
N SER A 108 -2.16 4.34 9.44
CA SER A 108 -1.43 3.66 10.50
C SER A 108 0.01 4.19 10.65
N ALA A 109 0.68 4.53 9.54
CA ALA A 109 2.00 5.17 9.58
C ALA A 109 1.96 6.60 10.14
N CYS A 110 0.95 7.39 9.79
CA CYS A 110 0.74 8.72 10.37
C CYS A 110 0.56 8.64 11.89
N ARG A 111 -0.29 7.72 12.37
CA ARG A 111 -0.48 7.49 13.81
C ARG A 111 0.82 7.09 14.50
N HIS A 112 1.63 6.25 13.86
CA HIS A 112 2.93 5.83 14.39
C HIS A 112 3.91 7.01 14.59
N ILE A 113 3.86 8.02 13.72
CA ILE A 113 4.67 9.24 13.87
C ILE A 113 3.96 10.36 14.66
N GLY A 114 2.83 10.06 15.29
CA GLY A 114 2.10 11.00 16.17
C GLY A 114 1.09 11.91 15.47
N VAL A 115 0.72 11.65 14.22
CA VAL A 115 -0.29 12.41 13.48
C VAL A 115 -1.62 11.64 13.48
N GLU A 116 -2.64 12.22 14.11
CA GLU A 116 -3.99 11.64 14.17
C GLU A 116 -4.90 12.24 13.07
N PRO A 117 -5.35 11.46 12.08
CA PRO A 117 -6.11 11.99 10.94
C PRO A 117 -7.35 12.78 11.31
N SER A 118 -8.11 12.34 12.32
CA SER A 118 -9.37 12.97 12.75
C SER A 118 -9.23 14.43 13.21
N SER A 119 -8.02 14.84 13.57
CA SER A 119 -7.68 16.19 14.01
C SER A 119 -6.74 16.93 13.07
N SER A 120 -6.49 16.39 11.87
CA SER A 120 -5.45 16.91 10.98
C SER A 120 -5.93 17.14 9.55
N ILE A 121 -5.25 18.07 8.89
CA ILE A 121 -5.42 18.44 7.48
C ILE A 121 -4.24 17.85 6.69
N LEU A 122 -4.57 17.00 5.71
CA LEU A 122 -3.61 16.42 4.77
C LEU A 122 -3.57 17.25 3.48
N ARG A 123 -2.41 17.83 3.16
CA ARG A 123 -2.16 18.39 1.83
C ARG A 123 -1.56 17.33 0.92
N MET A 124 -2.18 17.02 -0.20
CA MET A 124 -1.70 15.94 -1.07
C MET A 124 -1.65 16.34 -2.53
N ARG A 125 -0.52 16.04 -3.17
CA ARG A 125 -0.31 16.25 -4.60
C ARG A 125 -0.43 14.91 -5.34
N GLY A 126 -1.27 14.88 -6.36
CA GLY A 126 -1.47 13.70 -7.23
C GLY A 126 -2.85 13.06 -7.12
N GLY A 127 -3.18 12.19 -8.10
CA GLY A 127 -4.53 11.61 -8.28
C GLY A 127 -4.54 10.15 -8.70
N GLY A 128 -3.41 9.45 -8.54
CA GLY A 128 -3.26 8.01 -8.84
C GLY A 128 -4.03 7.09 -7.88
N SER A 129 -3.86 5.77 -8.04
CA SER A 129 -4.45 4.75 -7.15
C SER A 129 -4.12 5.00 -5.69
N THR A 130 -2.84 5.18 -5.38
CA THR A 130 -2.38 5.44 -4.01
C THR A 130 -3.04 6.70 -3.44
N ALA A 131 -3.11 7.79 -4.24
CA ALA A 131 -3.75 9.04 -3.83
C ALA A 131 -5.22 8.83 -3.46
N ARG A 132 -5.99 8.14 -4.30
CA ARG A 132 -7.40 7.87 -4.00
C ARG A 132 -7.57 6.94 -2.80
N SER A 133 -6.67 5.98 -2.61
CA SER A 133 -6.71 5.11 -1.43
C SER A 133 -6.42 5.89 -0.14
N ILE A 134 -5.42 6.78 -0.16
CA ILE A 134 -5.08 7.66 0.97
C ILE A 134 -6.24 8.62 1.25
N ALA A 135 -6.76 9.30 0.23
CA ALA A 135 -7.86 10.25 0.40
C ALA A 135 -9.11 9.59 1.00
N ALA A 136 -9.46 8.39 0.54
CA ALA A 136 -10.60 7.64 1.09
C ALA A 136 -10.38 7.24 2.56
N ALA A 137 -9.19 6.70 2.89
CA ALA A 137 -8.90 6.29 4.26
C ALA A 137 -8.82 7.51 5.21
N TRP A 138 -8.10 8.56 4.82
CA TRP A 138 -7.96 9.79 5.60
C TRP A 138 -9.31 10.45 5.89
N SER A 139 -10.15 10.57 4.86
CA SER A 139 -11.52 11.11 5.01
C SER A 139 -12.39 10.22 5.90
N SER A 140 -12.28 8.89 5.81
CA SER A 140 -13.06 7.98 6.65
C SER A 140 -12.69 8.05 8.14
N GLU A 141 -11.48 8.50 8.45
CA GLU A 141 -11.03 8.78 9.82
C GLU A 141 -11.45 10.18 10.30
N GLY A 142 -12.16 10.96 9.48
CA GLY A 142 -12.62 12.31 9.81
C GLY A 142 -11.64 13.43 9.44
N GLY A 143 -10.52 13.10 8.79
CA GLY A 143 -9.52 14.08 8.37
C GLY A 143 -9.97 14.93 7.19
N SER A 144 -9.44 16.15 7.13
CA SER A 144 -9.66 17.08 6.01
C SER A 144 -8.50 17.03 5.02
N ILE A 145 -8.76 17.39 3.76
CA ILE A 145 -7.81 17.23 2.66
C ILE A 145 -7.72 18.51 1.83
N ILE A 146 -6.50 18.97 1.57
CA ILE A 146 -6.21 20.04 0.59
C ILE A 146 -5.54 19.40 -0.63
N PRO A 147 -6.25 19.27 -1.77
CA PRO A 147 -5.69 18.66 -2.97
C PRO A 147 -4.84 19.66 -3.76
N GLU A 148 -3.62 19.26 -4.11
CA GLU A 148 -2.71 20.03 -4.95
C GLU A 148 -2.66 19.49 -6.38
N MET A 149 -2.55 20.40 -7.36
CA MET A 149 -2.66 20.05 -8.78
C MET A 149 -1.43 19.31 -9.30
N GLY A 150 -1.46 17.98 -9.22
CA GLY A 150 -0.47 17.06 -9.75
C GLY A 150 -0.43 16.90 -11.27
N ARG A 151 0.39 15.94 -11.73
CA ARG A 151 0.31 15.31 -13.07
C ARG A 151 -1.07 14.71 -13.29
N ARG A 152 -1.67 14.14 -12.23
CA ARG A 152 -3.05 13.67 -12.22
C ARG A 152 -3.83 14.41 -11.15
N LYS A 153 -5.01 14.92 -11.51
CA LYS A 153 -5.93 15.53 -10.57
C LYS A 153 -6.59 14.44 -9.70
N LEU A 154 -6.72 14.68 -8.40
CA LEU A 154 -7.59 13.88 -7.54
C LEU A 154 -9.04 14.07 -8.03
N VAL A 155 -9.64 13.00 -8.55
CA VAL A 155 -11.01 13.00 -9.07
C VAL A 155 -12.03 12.97 -7.94
N LYS A 156 -13.32 13.08 -8.27
CA LYS A 156 -14.40 12.92 -7.29
C LYS A 156 -14.40 11.52 -6.68
N GLY A 157 -14.69 11.44 -5.38
CA GLY A 157 -14.72 10.19 -4.64
C GLY A 157 -15.41 10.32 -3.29
N PRO A 158 -15.37 9.25 -2.46
CA PRO A 158 -15.98 9.26 -1.12
C PRO A 158 -15.39 10.33 -0.17
N TRP A 159 -14.24 10.91 -0.51
CA TRP A 159 -13.60 11.99 0.25
C TRP A 159 -14.10 13.40 -0.10
N ASP A 160 -15.04 13.56 -1.04
CA ASP A 160 -15.47 14.87 -1.55
C ASP A 160 -15.95 15.81 -0.42
N SER A 161 -16.56 15.27 0.65
CA SER A 161 -17.01 16.06 1.81
C SER A 161 -15.89 16.52 2.75
N SER A 162 -14.67 15.97 2.59
CA SER A 162 -13.49 16.32 3.40
C SER A 162 -12.56 17.31 2.68
N ILE A 163 -12.88 17.72 1.45
CA ILE A 163 -12.04 18.64 0.69
C ILE A 163 -12.16 20.07 1.23
N LEU A 164 -11.02 20.71 1.46
CA LEU A 164 -10.88 22.13 1.75
C LEU A 164 -10.26 22.85 0.55
N ASP A 165 -10.68 24.10 0.31
CA ASP A 165 -10.11 24.93 -0.75
C ASP A 165 -8.72 25.50 -0.41
N SER A 166 -8.47 25.73 0.89
CA SER A 166 -7.23 26.32 1.40
C SER A 166 -7.07 26.08 2.91
N GLY A 167 -5.87 26.27 3.43
CA GLY A 167 -5.58 26.17 4.87
C GLY A 167 -4.14 25.74 5.14
N ASN A 168 -3.72 25.82 6.40
CA ASN A 168 -2.45 25.27 6.83
C ASN A 168 -2.63 23.76 7.05
N ALA A 169 -1.78 22.95 6.44
CA ALA A 169 -1.84 21.50 6.58
C ALA A 169 -0.85 21.02 7.65
N ASP A 170 -1.27 20.10 8.50
CA ASP A 170 -0.38 19.48 9.50
C ASP A 170 0.62 18.54 8.82
N ILE A 171 0.17 17.86 7.77
CA ILE A 171 0.99 16.89 7.02
C ILE A 171 0.77 17.02 5.52
N SER A 172 1.83 16.80 4.74
CA SER A 172 1.74 16.74 3.29
C SER A 172 2.47 15.59 2.63
N ILE A 173 2.04 15.24 1.41
CA ILE A 173 2.64 14.18 0.59
C ILE A 173 2.55 14.48 -0.90
N ASP A 174 3.68 14.30 -1.61
CA ASP A 174 3.73 14.33 -3.07
C ASP A 174 3.74 12.91 -3.67
N LEU A 175 2.60 12.51 -4.22
CA LEU A 175 2.38 11.20 -4.83
C LEU A 175 2.70 11.17 -6.34
N ASP A 176 3.12 12.30 -6.93
CA ASP A 176 3.63 12.37 -8.30
C ASP A 176 5.15 12.37 -8.38
N SER A 177 5.83 12.40 -7.22
CA SER A 177 7.27 12.20 -7.10
C SER A 177 7.70 10.91 -7.80
N ALA A 178 8.88 10.94 -8.44
CA ALA A 178 9.37 9.75 -9.12
C ALA A 178 9.72 8.66 -8.09
N PRO A 179 9.50 7.37 -8.43
CA PRO A 179 9.93 6.26 -7.58
C PRO A 179 11.43 6.32 -7.25
N ALA A 180 11.85 5.61 -6.20
CA ALA A 180 13.25 5.50 -5.79
C ALA A 180 13.93 6.82 -5.31
N GLY A 181 13.16 7.72 -4.70
CA GLY A 181 13.68 8.94 -4.09
C GLY A 181 13.82 10.10 -5.08
N GLY A 182 12.94 10.17 -6.08
CA GLY A 182 12.87 11.32 -6.98
C GLY A 182 12.55 12.62 -6.25
N GLN A 183 12.85 13.76 -6.89
CA GLN A 183 12.54 15.07 -6.33
C GLN A 183 11.03 15.21 -6.09
N SER A 184 10.68 15.50 -4.84
CA SER A 184 9.33 15.88 -4.42
C SER A 184 9.16 17.38 -4.59
N VAL A 185 7.98 17.81 -4.99
CA VAL A 185 7.58 19.21 -4.86
C VAL A 185 7.40 19.52 -3.38
N GLU A 186 7.89 20.68 -2.93
CA GLU A 186 7.64 21.17 -1.58
C GLU A 186 6.20 21.64 -1.46
N LEU A 187 5.50 21.16 -0.43
CA LEU A 187 4.10 21.45 -0.16
C LEU A 187 3.99 22.16 1.19
N GLU A 188 3.23 23.25 1.23
CA GLU A 188 3.02 24.03 2.45
C GLU A 188 2.31 23.19 3.53
N SER A 189 3.06 22.83 4.57
CA SER A 189 2.61 22.05 5.72
C SER A 189 3.61 22.09 6.87
N ASP A 190 3.19 21.71 8.07
CA ASP A 190 4.08 21.58 9.23
C ASP A 190 5.09 20.43 9.06
N MET A 191 4.67 19.35 8.39
CA MET A 191 5.50 18.21 8.07
C MET A 191 5.23 17.68 6.66
N GLN A 192 6.27 17.44 5.88
CA GLN A 192 6.15 16.74 4.60
C GLN A 192 6.76 15.35 4.69
N VAL A 193 5.99 14.34 4.24
CA VAL A 193 6.42 12.94 4.19
C VAL A 193 6.59 12.43 2.76
N SER A 194 7.38 11.37 2.61
CA SER A 194 7.60 10.68 1.34
C SER A 194 7.26 9.20 1.47
N ILE A 195 6.64 8.64 0.42
CA ILE A 195 6.40 7.19 0.28
C ILE A 195 7.40 6.51 -0.69
N SER A 196 8.34 7.29 -1.21
CA SER A 196 9.42 6.78 -2.06
C SER A 196 10.62 6.40 -1.20
N TYR A 197 11.12 5.18 -1.39
CA TYR A 197 12.29 4.65 -0.70
C TYR A 197 13.30 4.08 -1.71
N ASN A 198 14.54 3.90 -1.27
CA ASN A 198 15.61 3.27 -2.04
C ASN A 198 16.48 2.40 -1.12
N GLU A 199 17.63 1.92 -1.61
CA GLU A 199 18.54 1.06 -0.83
C GLU A 199 19.15 1.73 0.41
N SER A 200 19.17 3.07 0.47
CA SER A 200 19.65 3.83 1.63
C SER A 200 18.57 4.15 2.66
N SER A 201 17.31 3.81 2.38
CA SER A 201 16.21 4.08 3.30
C SER A 201 16.28 3.21 4.55
N SER A 202 15.94 3.78 5.69
CA SER A 202 15.94 3.12 7.00
C SER A 202 14.53 2.86 7.53
N LYS A 203 14.43 2.08 8.60
CA LYS A 203 13.14 1.76 9.25
C LYS A 203 12.45 2.99 9.87
N GLU A 204 13.18 4.06 10.09
CA GLU A 204 12.67 5.34 10.57
C GLU A 204 12.07 6.21 9.45
N ASP A 205 12.36 5.90 8.18
CA ASP A 205 11.78 6.64 7.05
C ASP A 205 10.28 6.34 6.91
N PHE A 206 9.48 7.40 6.74
CA PHE A 206 8.02 7.27 6.57
C PHE A 206 7.63 6.29 5.46
N ALA A 207 8.40 6.22 4.37
CA ALA A 207 8.17 5.28 3.28
C ALA A 207 8.25 3.82 3.73
N ILE A 208 9.22 3.47 4.59
CA ILE A 208 9.38 2.12 5.13
C ILE A 208 8.31 1.83 6.19
N ILE A 209 8.00 2.80 7.05
CA ILE A 209 6.91 2.70 8.04
C ILE A 209 5.57 2.43 7.34
N MET A 210 5.24 3.23 6.32
CA MET A 210 4.02 3.07 5.52
C MET A 210 4.00 1.74 4.78
N LEU A 211 5.13 1.29 4.23
CA LEU A 211 5.22 0.00 3.57
C LEU A 211 4.99 -1.18 4.53
N ALA A 212 5.57 -1.14 5.73
CA ALA A 212 5.32 -2.16 6.76
C ALA A 212 3.84 -2.13 7.22
N ALA A 213 3.30 -0.94 7.46
CA ALA A 213 1.91 -0.76 7.88
C ALA A 213 0.91 -1.30 6.85
N GLN A 214 1.05 -0.96 5.56
CA GLN A 214 0.15 -1.48 4.51
C GLN A 214 0.22 -3.01 4.37
N HIS A 215 1.37 -3.61 4.69
CA HIS A 215 1.54 -5.06 4.70
C HIS A 215 0.79 -5.69 5.88
N LEU A 216 0.90 -5.11 7.08
CA LEU A 216 0.15 -5.55 8.25
C LEU A 216 -1.36 -5.47 8.03
N GLU A 217 -1.85 -4.38 7.45
CA GLU A 217 -3.26 -4.24 7.05
C GLU A 217 -3.71 -5.35 6.09
N ALA A 218 -2.81 -5.76 5.18
CA ALA A 218 -3.08 -6.86 4.24
C ALA A 218 -3.18 -8.21 4.96
N TRP A 219 -2.32 -8.46 5.96
CA TRP A 219 -2.41 -9.63 6.83
C TRP A 219 -3.70 -9.69 7.62
N HIS A 220 -4.16 -8.57 8.17
CA HIS A 220 -5.44 -8.49 8.86
C HIS A 220 -6.61 -8.80 7.92
N SER A 221 -6.62 -8.18 6.73
CA SER A 221 -7.70 -8.29 5.75
C SER A 221 -7.78 -9.68 5.09
N LEU A 222 -6.68 -10.15 4.52
CA LEU A 222 -6.68 -11.31 3.62
C LEU A 222 -6.43 -12.64 4.34
N PHE A 223 -5.67 -12.62 5.44
CA PHE A 223 -5.20 -13.86 6.09
C PHE A 223 -5.81 -14.10 7.47
N ALA A 224 -5.81 -13.09 8.36
CA ALA A 224 -6.20 -13.26 9.76
C ALA A 224 -7.69 -13.04 10.05
N SER A 225 -8.49 -12.60 9.07
CA SER A 225 -9.92 -12.28 9.24
C SER A 225 -10.82 -13.42 9.75
N LYS A 226 -10.27 -14.63 9.98
CA LYS A 226 -11.01 -15.79 10.51
C LYS A 226 -10.36 -16.54 11.68
N ASP A 227 -9.03 -16.45 11.86
CA ASP A 227 -8.31 -17.42 12.71
C ASP A 227 -7.80 -16.84 14.04
N GLY A 228 -8.03 -15.55 14.33
CA GLY A 228 -7.60 -14.92 15.60
C GLY A 228 -6.09 -15.01 15.87
N LYS A 229 -5.28 -15.27 14.83
CA LYS A 229 -3.82 -15.34 14.94
C LYS A 229 -3.28 -13.96 15.27
N ASN A 230 -2.40 -13.88 16.27
CA ASN A 230 -1.79 -12.63 16.67
C ASN A 230 -0.80 -12.20 15.57
N ILE A 231 -1.16 -11.17 14.81
CA ILE A 231 -0.26 -10.52 13.85
C ILE A 231 0.70 -9.64 14.67
N PRO A 232 2.02 -9.62 14.37
CA PRO A 232 2.98 -8.76 15.07
C PRO A 232 2.60 -7.28 14.96
N SER A 233 3.05 -6.46 15.92
CA SER A 233 2.83 -5.01 15.87
C SER A 233 3.66 -4.36 14.76
N LEU A 234 3.35 -3.10 14.45
CA LEU A 234 4.17 -2.30 13.53
C LEU A 234 5.59 -2.12 14.10
N GLU A 235 5.74 -1.85 15.40
CA GLU A 235 7.06 -1.77 16.03
C GLU A 235 7.84 -3.09 15.89
N ASP A 236 7.18 -4.22 16.12
CA ASP A 236 7.81 -5.54 16.00
C ASP A 236 8.33 -5.78 14.57
N VAL A 237 7.53 -5.46 13.55
CA VAL A 237 7.95 -5.62 12.15
C VAL A 237 9.11 -4.70 11.81
N LEU A 238 9.04 -3.42 12.20
CA LEU A 238 10.09 -2.43 11.95
C LEU A 238 11.40 -2.80 12.64
N ALA A 239 11.36 -3.39 13.83
CA ALA A 239 12.56 -3.83 14.55
C ALA A 239 13.36 -4.94 13.81
N HIS A 240 12.71 -5.67 12.91
CA HIS A 240 13.31 -6.78 12.14
C HIS A 240 13.63 -6.43 10.68
N LEU A 241 13.34 -5.19 10.24
CA LEU A 241 13.76 -4.65 8.95
C LEU A 241 15.19 -4.14 8.99
#